data_AF-A0AAD7GND7-F1
#
_entry.id   AF-A0AAD7GND7-F1
#
_cell.length_a   1.000
_cell.length_b   1.000
_cell.length_c   1.000
_cell.angle_alpha   90.00
_cell.angle_beta   90.00
_cell.angle_gamma   90.00
#
_symmetry.space_group_name_H-M   'P 1'
#
loop_
_entity.id
_entity.type
_entity.pdbx_description
1 polymer ?
#
loop_
_entity_poly.entity_id
_entity_poly.type
_entity_poly.pdbx_seq_one_letter_code
_entity_poly.pdbx_strand_id
1 'polypeptide(L)'
;PICVTPWNVSWMDESILVCWDERSIVRMKIYAACADGVKHIEDVFELAIRFGLPFDIFVDSAEGARFASQELSVLDDATLERIYAPNYADTLLSYGAGGEELYNQYLGQMNWLLKRPHARAFVAKGGVLSFVATLYNKELIQRFMEGPSLQVTHFGEGKTILLERDGRKRQYTADTIGPREGSLLLGHIPGSAAKEMWLWPPPSLIEGWSPHWR
;
A
#
# COMPACT_ATOMS: atom_id res chain seq x y z
N PRO A 1 -5.46 18.68 3.94
CA PRO A 1 -6.79 18.06 4.15
C PRO A 1 -6.79 16.65 3.55
N ILE A 2 -6.87 15.63 4.40
CA ILE A 2 -7.08 14.24 3.96
C ILE A 2 -8.52 14.15 3.44
N CYS A 3 -8.76 13.30 2.44
CA CYS A 3 -9.98 13.21 1.63
C CYS A 3 -11.28 13.35 2.45
N VAL A 4 -12.28 13.99 1.82
CA VAL A 4 -13.63 14.23 2.37
C VAL A 4 -14.55 13.00 2.16
N THR A 5 -14.00 11.88 1.71
CA THR A 5 -14.78 10.68 1.35
C THR A 5 -14.92 9.79 2.57
N PRO A 6 -16.12 9.30 2.91
CA PRO A 6 -16.29 8.36 4.03
C PRO A 6 -15.70 6.98 3.69
N TRP A 7 -15.27 6.25 4.72
CA TRP A 7 -14.84 4.85 4.59
C TRP A 7 -15.98 3.95 4.11
N ASN A 8 -15.63 2.88 3.38
CA ASN A 8 -16.56 1.79 3.10
C ASN A 8 -16.86 1.01 4.39
N VAL A 9 -18.02 1.30 5.00
CA VAL A 9 -18.44 0.69 6.27
C VAL A 9 -18.54 -0.83 6.18
N SER A 10 -19.06 -1.39 5.08
CA SER A 10 -19.17 -2.84 4.91
C SER A 10 -17.80 -3.52 4.91
N TRP A 11 -16.81 -2.87 4.31
CA TRP A 11 -15.45 -3.39 4.31
C TRP A 11 -14.85 -3.33 5.71
N MET A 12 -15.07 -2.23 6.43
CA MET A 12 -14.57 -2.05 7.80
C MET A 12 -15.15 -3.08 8.77
N ASP A 13 -16.44 -3.38 8.66
CA ASP A 13 -17.14 -4.33 9.54
C ASP A 13 -16.69 -5.78 9.33
N GLU A 14 -16.36 -6.16 8.09
CA GLU A 14 -15.96 -7.53 7.73
C GLU A 14 -14.43 -7.75 7.78
N SER A 15 -13.66 -6.69 8.00
CA SER A 15 -12.20 -6.75 7.99
C SER A 15 -11.56 -6.83 9.37
N ILE A 16 -10.28 -7.18 9.37
CA ILE A 16 -9.42 -7.17 10.54
C ILE A 16 -8.26 -6.20 10.32
N LEU A 17 -8.02 -5.38 11.33
CA LEU A 17 -6.84 -4.54 11.39
C LEU A 17 -5.66 -5.36 11.91
N VAL A 18 -4.54 -5.31 11.20
CA VAL A 18 -3.27 -5.85 11.69
C VAL A 18 -2.19 -4.80 11.59
N CYS A 19 -1.58 -4.50 12.72
CA CYS A 19 -0.40 -3.64 12.79
C CYS A 19 0.79 -4.52 13.14
N TRP A 20 1.81 -4.54 12.28
CA TRP A 20 3.00 -5.36 12.49
C TRP A 20 4.08 -4.63 13.28
N ASP A 21 4.05 -3.30 13.24
CA ASP A 21 4.96 -2.44 13.98
C ASP A 21 4.37 -2.06 15.35
N GLU A 22 5.09 -2.43 16.42
CA GLU A 22 4.70 -2.15 17.80
C GLU A 22 4.54 -0.66 18.08
N ARG A 23 5.33 0.19 17.43
CA ARG A 23 5.28 1.64 17.66
C ARG A 23 4.02 2.24 17.07
N SER A 24 3.64 1.81 15.88
CA SER A 24 2.38 2.17 15.24
C SER A 24 1.20 1.75 16.11
N ILE A 25 1.24 0.54 16.67
CA ILE A 25 0.24 0.08 17.65
C ILE A 25 0.15 1.04 18.84
N VAL A 26 1.29 1.37 19.46
CA VAL A 26 1.32 2.25 20.63
C VAL A 26 0.80 3.65 20.29
N ARG A 27 1.25 4.24 19.17
CA ARG A 27 0.81 5.57 18.71
C ARG A 27 -0.69 5.60 18.44
N MET A 28 -1.22 4.59 17.73
CA MET A 28 -2.65 4.48 17.44
C MET A 28 -3.47 4.30 18.72
N LYS A 29 -3.02 3.47 19.67
CA LYS A 29 -3.68 3.27 20.97
C LYS A 29 -3.67 4.54 21.82
N ILE A 30 -2.53 5.21 21.93
CA ILE A 30 -2.42 6.47 22.69
C ILE A 30 -3.33 7.53 22.09
N TYR A 31 -3.34 7.67 20.77
CA TYR A 31 -4.25 8.60 20.11
C TYR A 31 -5.71 8.26 20.38
N ALA A 32 -6.10 6.99 20.23
CA ALA A 32 -7.46 6.55 20.52
C ALA A 32 -7.89 6.80 21.98
N ALA A 33 -6.95 6.71 22.93
CA ALA A 33 -7.23 6.91 24.35
C ALA A 33 -7.20 8.38 24.79
N CYS A 34 -6.40 9.23 24.14
CA CYS A 34 -6.07 10.57 24.64
C CYS A 34 -6.58 11.71 23.76
N ALA A 35 -6.91 11.48 22.49
CA ALA A 35 -7.35 12.54 21.60
C ALA A 35 -8.83 12.84 21.78
N ASP A 36 -9.13 14.10 22.10
CA ASP A 36 -10.51 14.58 22.17
C ASP A 36 -11.16 14.47 20.79
N GLY A 37 -12.24 13.68 20.69
CA GLY A 37 -13.03 13.55 19.47
C GLY A 37 -12.89 12.22 18.72
N VAL A 38 -12.02 11.31 19.16
CA VAL A 38 -12.02 9.93 18.64
C VAL A 38 -13.29 9.21 19.11
N LYS A 39 -14.13 8.81 18.17
CA LYS A 39 -15.39 8.09 18.42
C LYS A 39 -15.42 6.74 17.72
N HIS A 40 -14.73 6.64 16.59
CA HIS A 40 -14.76 5.47 15.73
C HIS A 40 -13.34 5.05 15.32
N ILE A 41 -13.21 3.82 14.81
CA ILE A 41 -11.91 3.28 14.40
C ILE A 41 -11.35 4.02 13.18
N GLU A 42 -12.24 4.58 12.36
CA GLU A 42 -11.95 5.44 11.22
C GLU A 42 -11.10 6.64 11.61
N ASP A 43 -11.37 7.26 12.76
CA ASP A 43 -10.58 8.39 13.28
C ASP A 43 -9.12 7.98 13.53
N VAL A 44 -8.91 6.73 13.97
CA VAL A 44 -7.58 6.15 14.21
C VAL A 44 -6.89 5.81 12.88
N PHE A 45 -7.64 5.39 11.86
CA PHE A 45 -7.08 5.16 10.53
C PHE A 45 -6.74 6.44 9.81
N GLU A 46 -7.55 7.48 9.94
CA GLU A 46 -7.22 8.80 9.42
C GLU A 46 -5.93 9.33 10.04
N LEU A 47 -5.73 9.15 11.35
CA LEU A 47 -4.46 9.42 12.00
C LEU A 47 -3.33 8.60 11.36
N ALA A 48 -3.50 7.28 11.24
CA ALA A 48 -2.46 6.41 10.73
C ALA A 48 -2.04 6.84 9.31
N ILE A 49 -3.00 7.12 8.43
CA ILE A 49 -2.74 7.64 7.09
C ILE A 49 -2.05 9.01 7.16
N ARG A 50 -2.55 9.92 7.99
CA ARG A 50 -2.01 11.29 8.14
C ARG A 50 -0.55 11.32 8.54
N PHE A 51 -0.19 10.46 9.49
CA PHE A 51 1.15 10.41 10.07
C PHE A 51 2.01 9.30 9.45
N GLY A 52 1.51 8.63 8.41
CA GLY A 52 2.23 7.56 7.72
C GLY A 52 2.57 6.39 8.64
N LEU A 53 1.68 6.01 9.56
CA LEU A 53 1.85 4.82 10.39
C LEU A 53 1.48 3.58 9.56
N PRO A 54 2.34 2.54 9.50
CA PRO A 54 2.04 1.30 8.79
C PRO A 54 0.95 0.47 9.47
N PHE A 55 0.01 -0.02 8.67
CA PHE A 55 -1.02 -0.99 9.07
C PHE A 55 -1.53 -1.75 7.84
N ASP A 56 -2.13 -2.92 8.04
CA ASP A 56 -2.80 -3.67 6.99
C ASP A 56 -4.27 -3.90 7.40
N ILE A 57 -5.19 -3.89 6.43
CA ILE A 57 -6.59 -4.26 6.61
C ILE A 57 -6.82 -5.53 5.79
N PHE A 58 -7.11 -6.64 6.46
CA PHE A 58 -7.38 -7.91 5.79
C PHE A 58 -8.88 -8.20 5.78
N VAL A 59 -9.36 -8.76 4.67
CA VAL A 59 -10.72 -9.29 4.53
C VAL A 59 -10.68 -10.81 4.57
N ASP A 60 -11.75 -11.45 5.05
CA ASP A 60 -11.91 -12.91 4.94
C ASP A 60 -11.85 -13.30 3.45
N SER A 61 -10.96 -14.22 3.09
CA SER A 61 -10.78 -14.62 1.69
C SER A 61 -12.07 -15.19 1.08
N ALA A 62 -12.98 -15.73 1.90
CA ALA A 62 -14.28 -16.21 1.44
C ALA A 62 -15.23 -15.07 1.04
N GLU A 63 -15.06 -13.87 1.59
CA GLU A 63 -15.94 -12.71 1.38
C GLU A 63 -15.37 -11.72 0.36
N GLY A 64 -14.09 -11.87 -0.04
CA GLY A 64 -13.39 -10.94 -0.94
C GLY A 64 -14.14 -10.60 -2.23
N ALA A 65 -14.83 -11.58 -2.83
CA ALA A 65 -15.59 -11.38 -4.08
C ALA A 65 -16.77 -10.40 -3.91
N ARG A 66 -17.31 -10.21 -2.71
CA ARG A 66 -18.42 -9.28 -2.43
C ARG A 66 -18.00 -7.82 -2.59
N PHE A 67 -16.70 -7.55 -2.49
CA PHE A 67 -16.10 -6.23 -2.67
C PHE A 67 -15.63 -5.98 -4.11
N ALA A 68 -15.83 -6.93 -5.03
CA ALA A 68 -15.54 -6.73 -6.44
C ALA A 68 -16.54 -5.72 -7.03
N SER A 69 -16.07 -4.49 -7.30
CA SER A 69 -16.91 -3.40 -7.79
C SER A 69 -16.85 -3.17 -9.30
N GLN A 70 -15.95 -3.86 -10.01
CA GLN A 70 -15.66 -3.56 -11.41
C GLN A 70 -15.62 -4.84 -12.26
N GLU A 71 -16.45 -4.86 -13.31
CA GLU A 71 -16.26 -5.79 -14.43
C GLU A 71 -15.02 -5.36 -15.22
N LEU A 72 -14.08 -6.29 -15.40
CA LEU A 72 -12.87 -6.05 -16.15
C LEU A 72 -13.12 -6.29 -17.65
N SER A 73 -12.56 -5.41 -18.48
CA SER A 73 -12.45 -5.72 -19.90
C SER A 73 -11.47 -6.87 -20.11
N VAL A 74 -11.61 -7.62 -21.20
CA VAL A 74 -10.70 -8.73 -21.54
C VAL A 74 -9.23 -8.29 -21.58
N LEU A 75 -8.98 -7.04 -22.01
CA LEU A 75 -7.62 -6.50 -22.07
C LEU A 75 -7.09 -6.11 -20.69
N ASP A 76 -7.93 -5.54 -19.82
CA ASP A 76 -7.54 -5.18 -18.47
C ASP A 76 -7.26 -6.43 -17.63
N ASP A 77 -8.11 -7.45 -17.78
CA ASP A 77 -7.97 -8.74 -17.11
C ASP A 77 -6.64 -9.42 -17.48
N ALA A 78 -6.38 -9.62 -18.78
CA ALA A 78 -5.12 -10.19 -19.26
C ALA A 78 -3.88 -9.37 -18.85
N THR A 79 -4.02 -8.04 -18.75
CA THR A 79 -2.94 -7.17 -18.29
C THR A 79 -2.64 -7.37 -16.82
N LEU A 80 -3.67 -7.47 -15.99
CA LEU A 80 -3.56 -7.69 -14.55
C LEU A 80 -3.08 -9.10 -14.21
N GLU A 81 -3.59 -10.13 -14.89
CA GLU A 81 -3.08 -11.51 -14.79
C GLU A 81 -1.57 -11.55 -15.00
N ARG A 82 -1.08 -10.85 -16.04
CA ARG A 82 0.36 -10.77 -16.32
C ARG A 82 1.12 -10.06 -15.20
N ILE A 83 0.57 -9.00 -14.61
CA ILE A 83 1.21 -8.25 -13.50
C ILE A 83 1.31 -9.13 -12.25
N TYR A 84 0.29 -9.94 -11.98
CA TYR A 84 0.27 -10.83 -10.81
C TYR A 84 0.99 -12.17 -11.04
N ALA A 85 1.47 -12.44 -12.25
CA ALA A 85 2.23 -13.64 -12.55
C ALA A 85 3.54 -13.70 -11.73
N PRO A 86 3.95 -14.87 -11.21
CA PRO A 86 5.14 -15.00 -10.35
C PRO A 86 6.47 -14.54 -10.98
N ASN A 87 6.55 -14.58 -12.31
CA ASN A 87 7.73 -14.18 -13.09
C ASN A 87 7.66 -12.74 -13.60
N TYR A 88 6.63 -11.99 -13.23
CA TYR A 88 6.50 -10.60 -13.60
C TYR A 88 7.63 -9.75 -13.01
N ALA A 89 8.18 -8.86 -13.83
CA ALA A 89 9.23 -7.96 -13.40
C ALA A 89 9.03 -6.59 -14.04
N ASP A 90 9.01 -5.56 -13.21
CA ASP A 90 9.03 -4.18 -13.66
C ASP A 90 10.34 -3.84 -14.36
N THR A 91 10.26 -2.98 -15.37
CA THR A 91 11.45 -2.43 -16.02
C THR A 91 12.21 -1.58 -15.01
N LEU A 92 13.48 -1.93 -14.80
CA LEU A 92 14.37 -1.19 -13.90
C LEU A 92 14.72 0.17 -14.50
N LEU A 93 14.85 1.18 -13.63
CA LEU A 93 15.39 2.47 -14.04
C LEU A 93 16.86 2.33 -14.43
N SER A 94 17.27 3.13 -15.39
CA SER A 94 18.66 3.15 -15.85
C SER A 94 19.17 4.57 -15.92
N TYR A 95 20.42 4.76 -15.49
CA TYR A 95 21.10 6.04 -15.65
C TYR A 95 21.75 6.08 -17.05
N GLY A 96 21.01 6.63 -18.01
CA GLY A 96 21.39 6.75 -19.41
C GLY A 96 22.11 8.06 -19.73
N ALA A 97 21.58 8.83 -20.68
CA ALA A 97 22.22 10.02 -21.26
C ALA A 97 22.15 11.28 -20.37
N GLY A 98 21.53 11.20 -19.20
CA GLY A 98 21.48 12.29 -18.21
C GLY A 98 20.31 12.21 -17.25
N GLY A 99 20.22 13.21 -16.35
CA GLY A 99 19.19 13.27 -15.30
C GLY A 99 17.77 13.51 -15.80
N GLU A 100 17.58 14.22 -16.91
CA GLU A 100 16.26 14.50 -17.49
C GLU A 100 15.61 13.22 -18.04
N GLU A 101 16.39 12.39 -18.74
CA GLU A 101 15.92 11.10 -19.25
C GLU A 101 15.49 10.20 -18.09
N LEU A 102 16.33 10.10 -17.04
CA LEU A 102 16.00 9.35 -15.84
C LEU A 102 14.71 9.84 -15.18
N TYR A 103 14.53 11.16 -15.07
CA TYR A 103 13.34 11.74 -14.47
C TYR A 103 12.08 11.39 -15.28
N ASN A 104 12.16 11.47 -16.62
CA ASN A 104 11.06 11.07 -17.50
C ASN A 104 10.76 9.56 -17.42
N GLN A 105 11.79 8.72 -17.36
CA GLN A 105 11.62 7.28 -17.13
C GLN A 105 10.91 7.04 -15.79
N TYR A 106 11.34 7.71 -14.72
CA TYR A 106 10.75 7.60 -13.39
C TYR A 106 9.28 8.03 -13.38
N LEU A 107 8.93 9.19 -13.97
CA LEU A 107 7.54 9.63 -14.05
C LEU A 107 6.66 8.66 -14.85
N GLY A 108 7.17 8.11 -15.94
CA GLY A 108 6.46 7.09 -16.74
C GLY A 108 6.16 5.84 -15.91
N GLN A 109 7.15 5.36 -15.15
CA GLN A 109 6.99 4.22 -14.26
C GLN A 109 6.02 4.51 -13.11
N MET A 110 6.10 5.68 -12.49
CA MET A 110 5.19 6.11 -11.42
C MET A 110 3.73 6.17 -11.90
N ASN A 111 3.48 6.76 -13.07
CA ASN A 111 2.14 6.82 -13.64
C ASN A 111 1.57 5.42 -13.89
N TRP A 112 2.38 4.48 -14.35
CA TRP A 112 1.91 3.13 -14.60
C TRP A 112 1.79 2.28 -13.31
N LEU A 113 2.74 2.39 -12.38
CA LEU A 113 2.71 1.71 -11.08
C LEU A 113 1.50 2.16 -10.24
N LEU A 114 1.27 3.47 -10.08
CA LEU A 114 0.21 4.00 -9.22
C LEU A 114 -1.20 3.87 -9.81
N LYS A 115 -1.32 3.49 -11.09
CA LYS A 115 -2.59 3.15 -11.72
C LYS A 115 -3.03 1.72 -11.45
N ARG A 116 -2.14 0.85 -10.99
CA ARG A 116 -2.49 -0.54 -10.65
C ARG A 116 -3.56 -0.58 -9.55
N PRO A 117 -4.46 -1.58 -9.56
CA PRO A 117 -5.50 -1.70 -8.54
C PRO A 117 -4.97 -1.70 -7.10
N HIS A 118 -3.91 -2.48 -6.85
CA HIS A 118 -3.30 -2.68 -5.53
C HIS A 118 -2.35 -1.55 -5.10
N ALA A 119 -2.06 -0.57 -5.97
CA ALA A 119 -1.23 0.58 -5.58
C ALA A 119 -1.81 1.36 -4.39
N ARG A 120 -3.11 1.22 -4.13
CA ARG A 120 -3.76 1.73 -2.90
C ARG A 120 -3.09 1.22 -1.62
N ALA A 121 -2.50 0.03 -1.63
CA ALA A 121 -1.79 -0.54 -0.49
C ALA A 121 -0.50 0.22 -0.11
N PHE A 122 0.03 1.09 -0.98
CA PHE A 122 1.11 2.01 -0.57
C PHE A 122 0.68 2.92 0.57
N VAL A 123 -0.61 3.27 0.69
CA VAL A 123 -1.14 4.06 1.81
C VAL A 123 -0.89 3.34 3.14
N ALA A 124 -1.24 2.05 3.19
CA ALA A 124 -1.06 1.14 4.32
C ALA A 124 0.41 0.87 4.67
N LYS A 125 1.35 0.99 3.71
CA LYS A 125 2.80 0.85 3.99
C LYS A 125 3.36 1.94 4.89
N GLY A 126 2.68 3.09 5.02
CA GLY A 126 3.17 4.21 5.81
C GLY A 126 4.52 4.77 5.33
N GLY A 127 5.14 5.58 6.17
CA GLY A 127 6.48 6.14 5.99
C GLY A 127 6.69 6.83 4.64
N VAL A 128 7.90 6.65 4.09
CA VAL A 128 8.30 7.24 2.81
C VAL A 128 7.53 6.65 1.62
N LEU A 129 7.12 5.38 1.69
CA LEU A 129 6.37 4.74 0.61
C LEU A 129 4.99 5.37 0.45
N SER A 130 4.24 5.50 1.56
CA SER A 130 2.94 6.18 1.57
C SER A 130 3.08 7.65 1.19
N PHE A 131 4.10 8.34 1.71
CA PHE A 131 4.37 9.74 1.37
C PHE A 131 4.62 9.95 -0.13
N VAL A 132 5.54 9.19 -0.73
CA VAL A 132 5.87 9.34 -2.16
C VAL A 132 4.68 8.94 -3.03
N ALA A 133 4.01 7.82 -2.71
CA ALA A 133 2.85 7.39 -3.49
C ALA A 133 1.72 8.45 -3.49
N THR A 134 1.40 9.02 -2.33
CA THR A 134 0.35 10.04 -2.20
C THR A 134 0.76 11.41 -2.75
N LEU A 135 2.07 11.71 -2.80
CA LEU A 135 2.61 12.89 -3.48
C LEU A 135 2.30 12.86 -4.98
N TYR A 136 2.48 11.70 -5.62
CA TYR A 136 2.28 11.53 -7.07
C TYR A 136 0.85 11.10 -7.45
N ASN A 137 0.10 10.48 -6.55
CA ASN A 137 -1.29 10.14 -6.76
C ASN A 137 -2.10 10.28 -5.45
N LYS A 138 -2.76 11.43 -5.28
CA LYS A 138 -3.56 11.75 -4.09
C LYS A 138 -4.83 10.89 -3.98
N GLU A 139 -5.33 10.38 -5.09
CA GLU A 139 -6.55 9.56 -5.14
C GLU A 139 -6.34 8.17 -4.51
N LEU A 140 -5.09 7.76 -4.25
CA LEU A 140 -4.79 6.47 -3.62
C LEU A 140 -5.42 6.34 -2.23
N ILE A 141 -5.52 7.43 -1.47
CA ILE A 141 -6.16 7.40 -0.14
C ILE A 141 -7.66 7.09 -0.31
N GLN A 142 -8.33 7.77 -1.23
CA GLN A 142 -9.75 7.51 -1.50
C GLN A 142 -9.95 6.08 -1.99
N ARG A 143 -9.15 5.61 -2.95
CA ARG A 143 -9.18 4.24 -3.46
C ARG A 143 -8.90 3.21 -2.36
N PHE A 144 -8.03 3.53 -1.40
CA PHE A 144 -7.78 2.67 -0.25
C PHE A 144 -9.02 2.57 0.65
N MET A 145 -9.71 3.68 0.90
CA MET A 145 -10.92 3.74 1.74
C MET A 145 -12.15 3.06 1.11
N GLU A 146 -12.14 2.85 -0.21
CA GLU A 146 -13.22 2.17 -0.96
C GLU A 146 -13.26 0.67 -0.70
N GLY A 147 -12.14 0.05 -0.29
CA GLY A 147 -12.07 -1.39 -0.08
C GLY A 147 -10.83 -2.06 -0.65
N PRO A 148 -10.78 -3.40 -0.56
CA PRO A 148 -9.70 -4.21 -1.11
C PRO A 148 -9.67 -4.09 -2.63
N SER A 149 -8.48 -4.14 -3.22
CA SER A 149 -8.33 -4.02 -4.67
C SER A 149 -8.67 -5.31 -5.42
N LEU A 150 -8.69 -5.23 -6.75
CA LEU A 150 -8.84 -6.40 -7.63
C LEU A 150 -7.79 -7.49 -7.39
N GLN A 151 -6.61 -7.15 -6.86
CA GLN A 151 -5.62 -8.16 -6.46
C GLN A 151 -6.25 -9.18 -5.49
N VAL A 152 -6.99 -8.69 -4.49
CA VAL A 152 -7.69 -9.52 -3.52
C VAL A 152 -9.05 -9.99 -4.03
N THR A 153 -9.85 -9.07 -4.58
CA THR A 153 -11.29 -9.35 -4.85
C THR A 153 -11.54 -10.18 -6.11
N HIS A 154 -10.64 -10.10 -7.09
CA HIS A 154 -10.75 -10.84 -8.35
C HIS A 154 -9.70 -11.94 -8.48
N PHE A 155 -8.43 -11.63 -8.22
CA PHE A 155 -7.34 -12.59 -8.38
C PHE A 155 -7.10 -13.46 -7.14
N GLY A 156 -7.66 -13.09 -5.97
CA GLY A 156 -7.44 -13.82 -4.72
C GLY A 156 -5.97 -13.79 -4.23
N GLU A 157 -5.17 -12.89 -4.78
CA GLU A 157 -3.76 -12.71 -4.50
C GLU A 157 -3.55 -11.69 -3.39
N GLY A 158 -2.36 -11.68 -2.81
CA GLY A 158 -1.98 -10.69 -1.81
C GLY A 158 -1.20 -11.26 -0.64
N LYS A 159 -1.19 -10.50 0.45
CA LYS A 159 -0.64 -10.96 1.72
C LYS A 159 -1.72 -11.76 2.44
N THR A 160 -1.40 -12.97 2.84
CA THR A 160 -2.35 -13.89 3.48
C THR A 160 -1.93 -14.22 4.91
N ILE A 161 -2.90 -14.25 5.82
CA ILE A 161 -2.72 -14.73 7.19
C ILE A 161 -3.82 -15.74 7.53
N LEU A 162 -3.49 -16.66 8.44
CA LEU A 162 -4.44 -17.60 9.01
C LEU A 162 -4.71 -17.20 10.45
N LEU A 163 -5.98 -16.95 10.77
CA LEU A 163 -6.41 -16.65 12.13
C LEU A 163 -7.48 -17.64 12.58
N GLU A 164 -7.42 -17.99 13.85
CA GLU A 164 -8.47 -18.75 14.50
C GLU A 164 -9.43 -17.80 15.21
N ARG A 165 -10.69 -17.80 14.78
CA ARG A 165 -11.76 -16.99 15.37
C ARG A 165 -12.98 -17.89 15.56
N ASP A 166 -13.58 -17.86 16.75
CA ASP A 166 -14.74 -18.67 17.11
C ASP A 166 -14.53 -20.18 16.89
N GLY A 167 -13.30 -20.67 17.16
CA GLY A 167 -12.92 -22.08 16.99
C GLY A 167 -12.80 -22.54 15.53
N ARG A 168 -12.77 -21.61 14.56
CA ARG A 168 -12.56 -21.90 13.14
C ARG A 168 -11.34 -21.16 12.62
N LYS A 169 -10.46 -21.90 11.93
CA LYS A 169 -9.36 -21.31 11.16
C LYS A 169 -9.92 -20.72 9.88
N ARG A 170 -9.68 -19.43 9.67
CA ARG A 170 -10.05 -18.72 8.44
C ARG A 170 -8.83 -18.07 7.83
N GLN A 171 -8.88 -17.93 6.52
CA GLN A 171 -7.87 -17.25 5.75
C GLN A 171 -8.31 -15.80 5.53
N TYR A 172 -7.39 -14.88 5.75
CA TYR A 172 -7.59 -13.46 5.55
C TYR A 172 -6.56 -12.94 4.58
N THR A 173 -6.98 -12.12 3.62
CA THR A 173 -6.11 -11.57 2.57
C THR A 173 -6.16 -10.04 2.56
N ALA A 174 -5.02 -9.41 2.35
CA ALA A 174 -4.88 -7.97 2.14
C ALA A 174 -4.09 -7.70 0.86
N ASP A 175 -4.31 -6.54 0.26
CA ASP A 175 -3.49 -6.08 -0.86
C ASP A 175 -2.02 -6.02 -0.42
N THR A 176 -1.11 -6.38 -1.32
CA THR A 176 0.32 -6.36 -1.07
C THR A 176 1.08 -5.61 -2.15
N ILE A 177 2.15 -4.95 -1.71
CA ILE A 177 3.14 -4.32 -2.56
C ILE A 177 4.41 -5.16 -2.46
N GLY A 178 4.93 -5.58 -3.61
CA GLY A 178 6.20 -6.30 -3.69
C GLY A 178 7.42 -5.39 -3.40
N PRO A 179 8.56 -5.96 -2.96
CA PRO A 179 9.77 -5.18 -2.69
C PRO A 179 10.28 -4.39 -3.91
N ARG A 180 10.09 -4.94 -5.13
CA ARG A 180 10.48 -4.29 -6.39
C ARG A 180 9.63 -3.07 -6.68
N GLU A 181 8.32 -3.15 -6.45
CA GLU A 181 7.42 -2.01 -6.62
C GLU A 181 7.76 -0.88 -5.64
N GLY A 182 8.06 -1.22 -4.38
CA GLY A 182 8.56 -0.25 -3.41
C GLY A 182 9.88 0.38 -3.83
N SER A 183 10.81 -0.42 -4.37
CA SER A 183 12.09 0.08 -4.88
C SER A 183 11.90 1.01 -6.09
N LEU A 184 11.01 0.63 -7.01
CA LEU A 184 10.65 1.43 -8.19
C LEU A 184 10.01 2.76 -7.78
N LEU A 185 9.08 2.73 -6.80
CA LEU A 185 8.44 3.92 -6.26
C LEU A 185 9.46 4.94 -5.74
N LEU A 186 10.52 4.47 -5.09
CA LEU A 186 11.58 5.30 -4.54
C LEU A 186 12.66 5.67 -5.56
N GLY A 187 12.48 5.28 -6.82
CA GLY A 187 13.39 5.60 -7.90
C GLY A 187 14.74 4.89 -7.78
N HIS A 188 14.73 3.63 -7.33
CA HIS A 188 15.95 2.83 -7.23
C HIS A 188 16.55 2.55 -8.62
N ILE A 189 17.83 2.88 -8.76
CA ILE A 189 18.63 2.57 -9.94
C ILE A 189 19.68 1.53 -9.51
N PRO A 190 19.56 0.29 -9.99
CA PRO A 190 20.48 -0.78 -9.60
C PRO A 190 21.89 -0.46 -10.10
N GLY A 191 22.87 -0.64 -9.22
CA GLY A 191 24.29 -0.50 -9.51
C GLY A 191 25.12 -1.45 -8.64
N SER A 192 26.45 -1.40 -8.77
CA SER A 192 27.33 -1.97 -7.72
C SER A 192 27.07 -1.25 -6.40
N ALA A 193 27.26 -1.88 -5.23
CA ALA A 193 26.97 -1.27 -3.92
C ALA A 193 27.57 0.15 -3.69
N ALA A 194 28.66 0.51 -4.37
CA ALA A 194 29.26 1.85 -4.33
C ALA A 194 28.62 2.90 -5.29
N LYS A 195 27.63 2.50 -6.09
CA LYS A 195 26.97 3.28 -7.15
C LYS A 195 25.45 3.06 -7.19
N GLU A 196 24.89 2.43 -6.16
CA GLU A 196 23.45 2.31 -6.03
C GLU A 196 22.86 3.70 -5.80
N MET A 197 21.84 4.06 -6.57
CA MET A 197 21.25 5.39 -6.51
C MET A 197 19.76 5.30 -6.22
N TRP A 198 19.28 6.28 -5.46
CA TRP A 198 17.90 6.39 -5.05
C TRP A 198 17.46 7.85 -5.27
N LEU A 199 16.29 8.04 -5.89
CA LEU A 199 15.69 9.38 -6.00
C LEU A 199 15.06 9.80 -4.67
N TRP A 200 14.52 8.84 -3.93
CA TRP A 200 13.97 9.01 -2.59
C TRP A 200 14.70 8.08 -1.62
N PRO A 201 15.00 8.53 -0.39
CA PRO A 201 15.74 7.72 0.57
C PRO A 201 14.95 6.44 0.91
N PRO A 202 15.57 5.25 0.87
CA PRO A 202 14.91 4.01 1.26
C PRO A 202 14.58 4.01 2.77
N PRO A 203 13.54 3.27 3.22
CA PRO A 203 13.17 3.21 4.64
C PRO A 203 14.35 2.89 5.54
N SER A 204 15.20 1.92 5.16
CA SER A 204 16.40 1.54 5.90
C SER A 204 17.38 2.71 6.15
N LEU A 205 17.47 3.65 5.21
CA LEU A 205 18.31 4.84 5.37
C LEU A 205 17.65 5.84 6.33
N ILE A 206 16.35 6.12 6.18
CA ILE A 206 15.64 7.06 7.05
C ILE A 206 15.62 6.57 8.50
N GLU A 207 15.34 5.27 8.70
CA GLU A 207 15.29 4.61 10.00
C GLU A 207 16.65 4.56 10.72
N GLY A 208 17.75 4.64 9.98
CA GLY A 208 19.10 4.73 10.54
C GLY A 208 19.41 6.12 11.09
N TRP A 209 18.78 7.16 10.54
CA TRP A 209 19.12 8.57 10.79
C TRP A 209 18.07 9.30 11.63
N SER A 210 16.84 8.78 11.69
CA SER A 210 15.77 9.36 12.49
C SER A 210 14.93 8.29 13.19
N PRO A 211 14.98 8.19 14.53
CA PRO A 211 14.19 7.22 15.28
C PRO A 211 12.69 7.52 15.25
N HIS A 212 12.28 8.70 14.76
CA HIS A 212 10.87 9.11 14.66
C HIS A 212 10.13 8.44 13.50
N TRP A 213 10.86 8.01 12.47
CA TRP A 213 10.33 7.37 11.25
C TRP A 213 10.34 5.83 11.31
N ARG A 214 10.86 5.25 12.40
CA ARG A 214 10.59 3.87 12.82
C ARG A 214 9.35 3.80 13.67
#